data_AF-A0A645EP42-F1
#
_entry.id   AF-A0A645EP42-F1
#
_cell.length_a   1.000
_cell.length_b   1.000
_cell.length_c   1.000
_cell.angle_alpha   90.00
_cell.angle_beta   90.00
_cell.angle_gamma   90.00
#
_symmetry.space_group_name_H-M   'P 1'
#
loop_
_entity.id
_entity.type
_entity.pdbx_description
1 polymer ?
#
loop_
_entity_poly.entity_id
_entity_poly.type
_entity_poly.pdbx_seq_one_letter_code
_entity_poly.pdbx_strand_id
1 'polypeptide(L)' 'MIIEFKATTVSIAQQTFDQAAVYNSKLKVDYFIISNGLKHYCCRLDKNVLQYNFLDDIPDFDSL' A
#
# COMPACT_ATOMS: atom_id res chain seq x y z
N MET A 1 -3.66 9.46 0.97
CA MET A 1 -2.95 8.24 1.41
C MET A 1 -3.90 7.37 2.22
N ILE A 2 -3.90 6.05 2.02
CA ILE A 2 -4.59 5.07 2.88
C ILE A 2 -3.57 4.15 3.52
N ILE A 3 -3.80 3.79 4.77
CA ILE A 3 -2.99 2.83 5.51
C ILE A 3 -3.89 1.71 6.02
N GLU A 4 -3.57 0.48 5.64
CA GLU A 4 -4.27 -0.72 6.06
C GLU A 4 -3.43 -1.49 7.07
N PHE A 5 -3.99 -1.70 8.27
CA PHE A 5 -3.34 -2.48 9.31
C PHE A 5 -3.90 -3.91 9.37
N LYS A 6 -3.00 -4.88 9.54
CA LYS A 6 -3.32 -6.28 9.79
C LYS A 6 -2.71 -6.72 11.12
N ALA A 7 -3.22 -7.82 11.67
CA ALA A 7 -2.64 -8.39 12.88
C ALA A 7 -1.20 -8.84 12.62
N THR A 8 -0.34 -8.78 13.64
CA THR A 8 1.09 -9.13 13.55
C THR A 8 1.35 -10.56 13.10
N THR A 9 0.39 -11.46 13.34
CA THR A 9 0.42 -12.85 12.91
C THR A 9 0.13 -13.05 11.42
N VAL A 10 -0.39 -12.03 10.73
CA VAL A 10 -0.70 -12.07 9.30
C VAL A 10 0.54 -11.68 8.52
N SER A 11 1.07 -12.61 7.72
CA SER A 11 2.18 -12.32 6.81
C SER A 11 1.69 -11.45 5.64
N ILE A 12 2.36 -10.32 5.41
CA ILE A 12 2.09 -9.49 4.23
C ILE A 12 2.79 -10.14 3.03
N ALA A 13 2.09 -11.08 2.41
CA ALA A 13 2.49 -11.68 1.14
C ALA A 13 1.83 -10.95 -0.04
N GLN A 14 2.33 -11.19 -1.26
CA GLN A 14 1.78 -10.64 -2.50
C GLN A 14 0.25 -10.82 -2.58
N GLN A 15 -0.28 -11.99 -2.24
CA GLN A 15 -1.74 -12.25 -2.26
C GLN A 15 -2.53 -11.37 -1.28
N THR A 16 -1.99 -11.12 -0.08
CA THR A 16 -2.64 -10.25 0.92
C THR A 16 -2.62 -8.79 0.46
N PHE A 17 -1.51 -8.39 -0.17
CA PHE A 17 -1.39 -7.09 -0.80
C PHE A 17 -2.39 -6.94 -1.95
N ASP A 18 -2.44 -7.88 -2.89
CA ASP A 18 -3.30 -7.82 -4.06
C ASP A 18 -4.78 -7.73 -3.65
N GLN A 19 -5.22 -8.51 -2.65
CA GLN A 19 -6.58 -8.42 -2.11
C GLN A 19 -6.89 -7.03 -1.54
N ALA A 20 -5.97 -6.46 -0.75
CA ALA A 20 -6.16 -5.14 -0.17
C ALA A 20 -6.10 -4.02 -1.22
N ALA A 21 -5.20 -4.14 -2.19
CA ALA A 21 -5.02 -3.19 -3.29
C ALA A 21 -6.24 -3.17 -4.22
N VAL A 22 -6.83 -4.32 -4.57
CA VAL A 22 -8.05 -4.37 -5.40
C VAL A 22 -9.22 -3.67 -4.71
N TYR A 23 -9.41 -3.89 -3.41
CA TYR A 23 -10.48 -3.23 -2.67
C TYR A 23 -10.29 -1.70 -2.63
N ASN A 24 -9.07 -1.28 -2.31
CA ASN A 24 -8.72 0.13 -2.19
C ASN A 24 -8.54 0.85 -3.55
N SER A 25 -8.34 0.12 -4.65
CA SER A 25 -8.23 0.70 -6.00
C SER A 25 -9.49 1.49 -6.40
N LYS A 26 -10.66 1.08 -5.88
CA LYS A 26 -11.95 1.78 -6.06
C LYS A 26 -11.95 3.17 -5.41
N LEU A 27 -11.14 3.37 -4.38
CA LEU A 27 -11.00 4.65 -3.68
C LEU A 27 -10.08 5.62 -4.42
N LYS A 28 -9.42 5.19 -5.52
CA LYS A 28 -8.54 6.01 -6.37
C LYS A 28 -7.47 6.78 -5.59
N VAL A 29 -6.87 6.14 -4.58
CA VAL A 29 -5.82 6.74 -3.76
C VAL A 29 -4.46 6.72 -4.46
N ASP A 30 -3.71 7.82 -4.32
CA ASP A 30 -2.35 7.94 -4.85
C ASP A 30 -1.34 7.07 -4.12
N TYR A 31 -1.51 6.92 -2.81
CA TYR A 31 -0.62 6.18 -1.92
C TYR A 31 -1.42 5.17 -1.10
N PHE A 32 -0.96 3.93 -1.10
CA PHE A 32 -1.49 2.81 -0.35
C PHE A 32 -0.38 2.18 0.47
N ILE A 33 -0.59 2.05 1.77
CA ILE A 33 0.37 1.44 2.69
C ILE A 33 -0.33 0.26 3.37
N ILE A 34 0.37 -0.87 3.49
CA ILE A 34 -0.07 -2.00 4.30
C ILE A 34 0.97 -2.35 5.36
N SER A 35 0.53 -2.59 6.59
CA SER A 35 1.42 -2.95 7.70
C SER A 35 0.80 -3.99 8.63
N ASN A 36 1.65 -4.83 9.22
CA ASN A 36 1.30 -5.76 10.28
C ASN A 36 2.05 -5.44 11.60
N GLY A 37 2.68 -4.27 11.67
CA GLY A 37 3.49 -3.82 12.80
C GLY A 37 4.94 -4.33 12.79
N LEU A 38 5.26 -5.42 12.06
CA LEU A 38 6.65 -5.90 11.89
C LEU A 38 7.23 -5.52 10.53
N LYS A 39 6.38 -5.59 9.50
CA LYS A 39 6.70 -5.20 8.14
C LYS A 39 5.66 -4.22 7.65
N HIS A 40 6.10 -3.29 6.82
CA HIS A 40 5.24 -2.36 6.12
C HIS A 40 5.72 -2.24 4.67
N TYR A 41 4.77 -2.05 3.78
CA TYR A 41 5.03 -1.81 2.37
C TYR A 41 4.26 -0.58 1.94
N CYS A 42 4.96 0.36 1.32
CA CYS A 42 4.37 1.55 0.74
C CYS A 42 4.29 1.38 -0.78
N CYS A 43 3.15 1.74 -1.35
CA CYS A 43 2.91 1.65 -2.78
C CYS A 43 2.29 2.92 -3.31
N ARG A 44 2.77 3.38 -4.45
CA ARG A 44 2.17 4.48 -5.20
C ARG A 44 1.44 3.95 -6.42
N LEU A 45 0.21 4.40 -6.63
CA LEU A 45 -0.52 4.11 -7.85
C LEU A 45 0.03 4.97 -8.99
N ASP A 46 0.61 4.33 -10.00
CA ASP A 46 0.87 4.98 -11.27
C ASP A 46 -0.43 5.03 -12.08
N LYS A 47 -1.01 6.23 -12.18
CA LYS A 47 -2.28 6.44 -12.90
C LYS A 47 -2.16 6.26 -14.40
N ASN A 48 -0.95 6.33 -14.98
CA ASN A 48 -0.75 6.20 -16.42
C ASN A 48 -0.85 4.75 -16.86
N VAL A 49 -0.33 3.82 -16.05
CA VAL A 49 -0.34 2.37 -16.30
C VAL A 49 -1.28 1.58 -15.41
N LEU A 50 -1.92 2.25 -14.43
CA LEU A 50 -2.79 1.65 -13.40
C LEU A 50 -2.11 0.50 -12.63
N GLN A 51 -0.83 0.69 -12.30
CA GLN A 51 -0.02 -0.27 -11.55
C GLN A 51 0.46 0.31 -10.22
N TYR A 52 0.64 -0.55 -9.23
CA TYR A 52 1.21 -0.18 -7.93
C TYR A 52 2.72 -0.34 -7.96
N ASN A 53 3.44 0.76 -7.82
CA ASN A 53 4.90 0.79 -7.66
C ASN A 53 5.24 0.75 -6.18
N PHE A 54 6.05 -0.23 -5.77
CA PHE A 54 6.57 -0.31 -4.41
C PHE A 54 7.60 0.80 -4.18
N LEU A 55 7.46 1.48 -3.06
CA LEU A 55 8.39 2.50 -2.59
C LEU A 55 9.24 1.88 -1.47
N ASP A 56 10.54 2.13 -1.51
CA ASP A 56 11.48 1.69 -0.47
C ASP A 56 11.20 2.35 0.88
N ASP A 57 10.65 3.57 0.86
CA ASP A 57 10.32 4.33 2.06
C ASP A 57 9.00 5.10 1.93
N ILE A 58 8.41 5.46 3.06
CA ILE A 58 7.19 6.28 3.09
C ILE A 58 7.59 7.72 2.74
N PRO A 59 7.00 8.33 1.70
CA PRO A 59 7.33 9.69 1.33
C PRO A 59 6.98 10.66 2.46
N ASP A 60 7.81 11.69 2.63
CA ASP A 60 7.57 12.73 3.61
C ASP A 60 6.25 13.45 3.31
N PHE A 61 5.57 13.93 4.36
CA PHE A 61 4.28 14.60 4.21
C PHE A 61 4.41 15.87 3.35
N ASP A 62 5.52 16.58 3.48
CA ASP A 62 5.82 17.77 2.68
C ASP A 62 6.19 17.45 1.22
N SER A 63 6.44 16.17 0.89
CA SER A 63 6.81 15.69 -0.45
C SER A 63 5.64 15.03 -1.21
N LEU A 64 4.42 15.13 -0.67
CA LEU A 64 3.21 14.40 -1.06
C LEU A 64 2.25 15.22 -1.94
#